data_AF-A0A8P4GGZ6-F1
#
_entry.id   AF-A0A8P4GGZ6-F1
#
_cell.length_a   1.000
_cell.length_b   1.000
_cell.length_c   1.000
_cell.angle_alpha   90.00
_cell.angle_beta   90.00
_cell.angle_gamma   90.00
#
_symmetry.space_group_name_H-M   'P 1'
#
loop_
_entity.id
_entity.type
_entity.pdbx_description
1 polymer ?
#
loop_
_entity_poly.entity_id
_entity_poly.type
_entity_poly.pdbx_seq_one_letter_code
_entity_poly.pdbx_strand_id
1 'polypeptide(L)'
;FTAARKKYDLKFKLSVVKFAEQNKAELQRLSEEDSKRARLRGGGRKKSSEELELQVCEWIHSMRARHLRVSRKMTRKKAKEIHATVSDCTGVDVFAASAGWLDKFLHRNNLQTTTVAQKDARHFTGKLLDFVPFTTRLIEKRKKQVKNICCSLRQDREEEEEEEFNNELVAEDDDDEDI
;
A
#
# COMPACT_ATOMS: atom_id res chain seq x y z
N PHE A 1 27.45 -14.55 -19.29
CA PHE A 1 28.29 -14.26 -18.11
C PHE A 1 28.39 -15.51 -17.24
N THR A 2 29.48 -16.28 -17.37
CA THR A 2 29.77 -17.40 -16.47
C THR A 2 30.51 -16.87 -15.25
N ALA A 3 29.90 -16.98 -14.06
CA ALA A 3 30.54 -16.52 -12.84
C ALA A 3 31.76 -17.40 -12.49
N ALA A 4 32.92 -16.79 -12.31
CA ALA A 4 34.13 -17.51 -11.90
C ALA A 4 33.92 -18.20 -10.54
N ARG A 5 34.30 -19.47 -10.44
CA ARG A 5 34.14 -20.29 -9.23
C ARG A 5 35.10 -19.78 -8.14
N LYS A 6 34.58 -19.07 -7.15
CA LYS A 6 35.35 -18.58 -6.00
C LYS A 6 35.67 -19.73 -5.06
N LYS A 7 36.93 -19.84 -4.62
CA LYS A 7 37.36 -20.75 -3.56
C LYS A 7 37.24 -20.03 -2.21
N TYR A 8 36.71 -20.71 -1.20
CA TYR A 8 36.57 -20.20 0.17
C TYR A 8 37.38 -21.05 1.14
N ASP A 9 37.91 -20.41 2.18
CA ASP A 9 38.65 -21.08 3.25
C ASP A 9 37.73 -21.93 4.15
N LEU A 10 38.34 -22.78 4.97
CA LEU A 10 37.58 -23.68 5.86
C LEU A 10 36.84 -22.90 6.95
N LYS A 11 37.45 -21.80 7.43
CA LYS A 11 36.89 -20.93 8.47
C LYS A 11 35.61 -20.25 8.01
N PHE A 12 35.58 -19.72 6.78
CA PHE A 12 34.38 -19.14 6.19
C PHE A 12 33.28 -20.18 6.01
N LYS A 13 33.62 -21.37 5.51
CA LYS A 13 32.63 -22.46 5.35
C LYS A 13 32.00 -22.86 6.68
N LEU A 14 32.81 -23.04 7.73
CA LEU A 14 32.33 -23.31 9.08
C LEU A 14 31.44 -22.19 9.61
N SER A 15 31.81 -20.92 9.39
CA SER A 15 31.01 -19.76 9.77
C SER A 15 29.63 -19.76 9.10
N VAL A 16 29.58 -20.05 7.79
CA VAL A 16 28.33 -20.14 7.03
C VAL A 16 27.44 -21.27 7.55
N VAL A 17 28.02 -22.43 7.85
CA VAL A 17 27.27 -23.58 8.41
C VAL A 17 26.68 -23.21 9.77
N LYS A 18 27.49 -22.67 10.69
CA LYS A 18 27.02 -22.22 12.01
C LYS A 18 25.91 -21.18 11.91
N PHE A 19 26.06 -20.21 10.99
CA PHE A 19 25.04 -19.19 10.75
C PHE A 19 23.74 -19.82 10.23
N ALA A 20 23.80 -20.78 9.31
CA ALA A 20 22.62 -21.48 8.80
C ALA A 20 21.92 -22.30 9.90
N GLU A 21 22.68 -22.98 10.76
CA GLU A 21 22.15 -23.73 11.90
C GLU A 21 21.42 -22.82 12.89
N GLN A 22 22.04 -21.68 13.24
CA GLN A 22 21.45 -20.70 14.17
C GLN A 22 20.15 -20.09 13.65
N ASN A 23 20.02 -19.90 12.34
CA ASN A 23 18.87 -19.24 11.72
C ASN A 23 17.87 -20.21 11.07
N LYS A 24 18.00 -21.52 11.32
CA LYS A 24 17.17 -22.56 10.70
C LYS A 24 15.67 -22.37 10.97
N ALA A 25 15.30 -22.04 12.20
CA ALA A 25 13.90 -21.84 12.60
C ALA A 25 13.27 -20.63 11.90
N GLU A 26 14.01 -19.51 11.80
CA GLU A 26 13.52 -18.30 11.12
C GLU A 26 13.37 -18.55 9.61
N LEU A 27 14.34 -19.23 8.99
CA LEU A 27 14.25 -19.63 7.59
C LEU A 27 13.05 -20.53 7.30
N GLN A 28 12.74 -21.46 8.21
CA GLN A 28 11.59 -22.35 8.08
C GLN A 28 10.27 -21.57 8.14
N ARG A 29 10.11 -20.68 9.12
CA ARG A 29 8.93 -19.80 9.21
C ARG A 29 8.76 -18.93 7.96
N LEU A 30 9.83 -18.32 7.48
CA LEU A 30 9.81 -17.50 6.26
C LEU A 30 9.48 -18.33 5.00
N SER A 31 9.83 -19.61 4.98
CA SER A 31 9.51 -20.52 3.87
C SER A 31 8.06 -20.99 3.89
N GLU A 32 7.43 -21.04 5.06
CA GLU A 32 6.00 -21.32 5.19
C GLU A 32 5.17 -20.11 4.71
N GLU A 33 5.63 -18.89 5.00
CA GLU A 33 5.00 -17.63 4.54
C GLU A 33 5.22 -17.36 3.04
N ASP A 34 6.43 -17.59 2.51
CA ASP A 34 6.76 -17.42 1.08
C ASP A 34 7.65 -18.58 0.59
N SER A 35 6.99 -19.61 0.07
CA SER A 35 7.61 -20.85 -0.41
C SER A 35 8.64 -20.67 -1.53
N LYS A 36 8.66 -19.50 -2.19
CA LYS A 36 9.58 -19.23 -3.31
C LYS A 36 10.75 -18.34 -2.90
N ARG A 37 10.73 -17.70 -1.72
CA ARG A 37 11.64 -16.60 -1.42
C ARG A 37 12.00 -16.37 0.05
N ALA A 38 12.03 -17.42 0.86
CA ALA A 38 12.55 -17.35 2.22
C ALA A 38 13.97 -16.76 2.27
N ARG A 39 14.12 -15.56 2.84
CA ARG A 39 15.39 -14.87 3.01
C ARG A 39 15.41 -14.20 4.36
N LEU A 40 16.45 -14.47 5.15
CA LEU A 40 16.70 -13.76 6.40
C LEU A 40 16.75 -12.25 6.15
N ARG A 41 16.21 -11.48 7.10
CA ARG A 41 16.32 -10.02 7.08
C ARG A 41 17.81 -9.63 7.01
N GLY A 42 18.13 -8.72 6.09
CA GLY A 42 19.51 -8.26 5.89
C GLY A 42 20.36 -9.12 4.94
N GLY A 43 19.88 -10.29 4.48
CA GLY A 43 20.58 -11.13 3.48
C GLY A 43 20.61 -10.57 2.05
N GLY A 44 20.44 -9.26 1.88
CA GLY A 44 20.40 -8.56 0.59
C GLY A 44 21.70 -7.82 0.27
N ARG A 45 21.78 -7.25 -0.93
CA ARG A 45 22.90 -6.35 -1.30
C ARG A 45 22.91 -5.15 -0.34
N LYS A 46 24.05 -4.95 0.32
CA LYS A 46 24.29 -3.84 1.27
C LYS A 46 24.15 -2.47 0.59
N LYS A 47 24.01 -1.41 1.38
CA LYS A 47 23.96 -0.02 0.88
C LYS A 47 25.23 0.28 0.07
N SER A 48 25.14 1.13 -0.96
CA SER A 48 26.30 1.47 -1.79
C SER A 48 27.35 2.23 -0.97
N SER A 49 26.86 3.24 -0.24
CA SER A 49 27.57 3.93 0.83
C SER A 49 26.50 4.55 1.73
N GLU A 50 26.70 4.49 3.04
CA GLU A 50 25.75 5.02 4.01
C GLU A 50 25.70 6.53 3.96
N GLU A 51 26.88 7.17 3.89
CA GLU A 51 27.04 8.62 3.79
C GLU A 51 26.31 9.22 2.57
N LEU A 52 26.45 8.58 1.40
CA LEU A 52 25.76 9.01 0.19
C LEU A 52 24.23 8.93 0.34
N GLU A 53 23.72 7.81 0.87
CA GLU A 53 22.28 7.63 1.03
C GLU A 53 21.71 8.64 2.05
N LEU A 54 22.47 8.98 3.10
CA LEU A 54 22.08 10.01 4.08
C LEU A 54 21.99 11.41 3.45
N GLN A 55 23.03 11.86 2.75
CA GLN A 55 23.04 13.19 2.13
C GLN A 55 21.95 13.33 1.05
N VAL A 56 21.69 12.28 0.27
CA VAL A 56 20.59 12.28 -0.70
C VAL A 56 19.23 12.35 0.02
N CYS A 57 19.05 11.66 1.14
CA CYS A 57 17.81 11.76 1.94
C CYS A 57 17.60 13.17 2.48
N GLU A 58 18.60 13.76 3.11
CA GLU A 58 18.51 15.10 3.68
C GLU A 58 18.14 16.14 2.61
N TRP A 59 18.77 16.04 1.43
CA TRP A 59 18.41 16.88 0.29
C TRP A 59 16.95 16.69 -0.14
N ILE A 60 16.44 15.45 -0.18
CA ILE A 60 15.02 15.17 -0.50
C ILE A 60 14.10 15.82 0.53
N HIS A 61 14.43 15.73 1.83
CA HIS A 61 13.65 16.37 2.90
C HIS A 61 13.66 17.89 2.77
N SER A 62 14.81 18.51 2.51
CA SER A 62 14.92 19.96 2.26
C SER A 62 14.10 20.42 1.05
N MET A 63 14.09 19.63 -0.03
CA MET A 63 13.27 19.93 -1.21
C MET A 63 11.77 19.83 -0.89
N ARG A 64 11.36 18.80 -0.14
CA ARG A 64 9.95 18.59 0.26
C ARG A 64 9.46 19.65 1.24
N ALA A 65 10.31 20.09 2.17
CA ALA A 65 10.01 21.19 3.08
C ALA A 65 9.74 22.51 2.35
N ARG A 66 10.38 22.71 1.19
CA ARG A 66 10.13 23.85 0.29
C ARG A 66 9.00 23.60 -0.72
N HIS A 67 8.22 22.53 -0.54
CA HIS A 67 7.16 22.09 -1.44
C HIS A 67 7.61 21.87 -2.90
N LEU A 68 8.90 21.60 -3.12
CA LEU A 68 9.42 21.31 -4.45
C LEU A 68 9.26 19.82 -4.74
N ARG A 69 8.81 19.53 -5.96
CA ARG A 69 8.70 18.16 -6.44
C ARG A 69 10.11 17.58 -6.66
N VAL A 70 10.36 16.39 -6.13
CA VAL A 70 11.59 15.63 -6.40
C VAL A 70 11.28 14.45 -7.32
N SER A 71 11.81 14.50 -8.54
CA SER A 71 11.69 13.42 -9.51
C SER A 71 12.81 12.39 -9.35
N ARG A 72 12.53 11.12 -9.71
CA ARG A 72 13.53 10.04 -9.80
C ARG A 72 14.77 10.43 -10.62
N LYS A 73 14.59 11.21 -11.70
CA LYS A 73 15.71 11.72 -12.52
C LYS A 73 16.60 12.68 -11.72
N MET A 74 15.99 13.56 -10.92
CA MET A 74 16.72 14.52 -10.08
C MET A 74 17.48 13.81 -8.97
N THR A 75 16.85 12.85 -8.29
CA THR A 75 17.52 12.06 -7.25
C THR A 75 18.74 11.33 -7.77
N ARG A 76 18.65 10.70 -8.96
CA ARG A 76 19.82 10.06 -9.60
C ARG A 76 20.92 11.05 -9.94
N LYS A 77 20.56 12.23 -10.47
CA LYS A 77 21.53 13.28 -10.78
C LYS A 77 22.25 13.75 -9.50
N LYS A 78 21.49 14.06 -8.45
CA LYS A 78 22.04 14.52 -7.16
C LYS A 78 22.92 13.46 -6.50
N ALA A 79 22.52 12.19 -6.57
CA ALA A 79 23.33 11.10 -6.03
C ALA A 79 24.67 10.94 -6.77
N LYS A 80 24.72 11.18 -8.10
CA LYS A 80 25.99 11.20 -8.84
C LYS A 80 26.86 12.39 -8.43
N GLU A 81 26.27 13.56 -8.25
CA GLU A 81 26.98 14.77 -7.79
C GLU A 81 27.61 14.54 -6.40
N ILE A 82 26.83 14.03 -5.44
CA ILE A 82 27.33 13.75 -4.08
C ILE A 82 28.42 12.65 -4.10
N HIS A 83 28.24 11.61 -4.91
CA HIS A 83 29.26 10.58 -5.03
C HIS A 83 30.58 11.14 -5.59
N ALA A 84 30.51 12.10 -6.51
CA ALA A 84 31.69 12.76 -7.06
C ALA A 84 32.42 13.64 -6.02
N THR A 85 31.69 14.18 -5.03
CA THR A 85 32.30 15.01 -3.97
C THR A 85 32.79 14.21 -2.77
N VAL A 86 32.18 13.06 -2.49
CA VAL A 86 32.51 12.22 -1.31
C VAL A 86 33.61 11.20 -1.61
N SER A 87 33.69 10.71 -2.85
CA SER A 87 34.73 9.76 -3.23
C SER A 87 35.97 10.51 -3.71
N ASP A 88 36.95 10.68 -2.81
CA ASP A 88 38.33 10.91 -3.22
C ASP A 88 38.76 9.74 -4.10
N CYS A 89 38.89 10.01 -5.40
CA CYS A 89 39.05 9.09 -6.52
C CYS A 89 40.07 7.95 -6.27
N THR A 90 39.69 6.88 -5.58
CA THR A 90 40.53 5.69 -5.37
C THR A 90 39.71 4.41 -5.43
N GLY A 91 39.07 4.15 -6.58
CA GLY A 91 38.53 2.83 -6.83
C GLY A 91 37.47 2.77 -7.91
N VAL A 92 37.91 2.46 -9.14
CA VAL A 92 37.36 1.63 -10.24
C VAL A 92 35.83 1.49 -10.46
N ASP A 93 34.97 1.63 -9.46
CA ASP A 93 33.52 1.41 -9.57
C ASP A 93 32.76 2.75 -9.60
N VAL A 94 32.51 3.23 -10.82
CA VAL A 94 31.70 4.43 -11.06
C VAL A 94 30.28 4.18 -10.57
N PHE A 95 29.85 4.93 -9.54
CA PHE A 95 28.49 4.82 -9.03
C PHE A 95 27.47 5.19 -10.12
N ALA A 96 26.80 4.16 -10.65
CA ALA A 96 25.90 4.32 -11.79
C ALA A 96 24.56 4.99 -11.45
N ALA A 97 24.21 5.13 -10.17
CA ALA A 97 22.88 5.55 -9.70
C ALA A 97 21.75 4.83 -10.47
N SER A 98 21.85 3.49 -10.56
CA SER A 98 20.94 2.68 -11.37
C SER A 98 19.49 2.77 -10.90
N ALA A 99 18.53 2.42 -11.77
CA ALA A 99 17.11 2.38 -11.42
C ALA A 99 16.85 1.46 -10.20
N GLY A 100 17.45 0.26 -10.19
CA GLY A 100 17.32 -0.66 -9.07
C GLY A 100 17.98 -0.20 -7.78
N TRP A 101 19.04 0.62 -7.84
CA TRP A 101 19.56 1.28 -6.64
C TRP A 101 18.56 2.30 -6.11
N LEU A 102 18.01 3.16 -6.99
CA LEU A 102 17.06 4.18 -6.59
C LEU A 102 15.81 3.57 -5.97
N ASP A 103 15.24 2.51 -6.55
CA ASP A 103 14.04 1.87 -6.02
C ASP A 103 14.28 1.28 -4.62
N LYS A 104 15.44 0.66 -4.41
CA LYS A 104 15.84 0.16 -3.07
C LYS A 104 16.09 1.29 -2.10
N PHE A 105 16.76 2.36 -2.53
CA PHE A 105 16.99 3.55 -1.73
C PHE A 105 15.68 4.17 -1.26
N LEU A 106 14.71 4.32 -2.17
CA LEU A 106 13.38 4.85 -1.85
C LEU A 106 12.63 3.93 -0.88
N HIS A 107 12.66 2.62 -1.12
CA HIS A 107 11.98 1.66 -0.26
C HIS A 107 12.58 1.59 1.15
N ARG A 108 13.92 1.61 1.28
CA ARG A 108 14.61 1.59 2.57
C ARG A 108 14.32 2.82 3.43
N ASN A 109 14.19 3.98 2.79
CA ASN A 109 13.97 5.26 3.47
C ASN A 109 12.49 5.64 3.57
N ASN A 110 11.56 4.73 3.24
CA ASN A 110 10.11 5.01 3.20
C ASN A 110 9.74 6.23 2.33
N LEU A 111 10.57 6.54 1.34
CA LEU A 111 10.36 7.66 0.44
C LEU A 111 9.52 7.20 -0.74
N GLN A 112 8.27 7.67 -0.82
CA GLN A 112 7.46 7.45 -2.01
C GLN A 112 7.86 8.43 -3.11
N THR A 113 7.82 7.96 -4.35
CA THR A 113 7.99 8.84 -5.51
C THR A 113 6.75 9.72 -5.62
N THR A 114 6.93 11.03 -5.55
CA THR A 114 5.79 11.93 -5.59
C THR A 114 5.53 12.46 -7.01
N THR A 115 4.33 12.15 -7.51
CA THR A 115 3.81 12.69 -8.76
C THR A 115 3.42 14.16 -8.61
N VAL A 116 3.03 14.57 -7.40
CA VAL A 116 2.62 15.94 -7.04
C VAL A 116 3.46 16.40 -5.86
N ALA A 117 3.75 17.70 -5.74
CA ALA A 117 4.37 18.25 -4.54
C ALA A 117 3.55 17.86 -3.30
N GLN A 118 4.22 17.32 -2.28
CA GLN A 118 3.55 17.02 -1.00
C GLN A 118 3.26 18.34 -0.33
N LYS A 119 1.98 18.73 -0.32
CA LYS A 119 1.51 19.87 0.47
C LYS A 119 1.62 19.50 1.94
N ASP A 120 1.94 20.47 2.79
CA ASP A 120 1.95 20.25 4.24
C ASP A 120 0.55 19.87 4.74
N ALA A 121 0.49 19.06 5.81
CA ALA A 121 -0.77 18.64 6.44
C ALA A 121 -1.72 19.82 6.74
N ARG A 122 -1.13 20.98 7.07
CA ARG A 122 -1.82 22.24 7.35
C ARG A 122 -2.64 22.79 6.18
N HIS A 123 -2.30 22.41 4.94
CA HIS A 123 -2.99 22.86 3.73
C HIS A 123 -4.12 21.90 3.28
N PHE A 124 -4.40 20.84 4.05
CA PHE A 124 -5.52 19.94 3.81
C PHE A 124 -6.75 20.26 4.66
N THR A 125 -6.66 21.25 5.56
CA THR A 125 -7.76 21.64 6.46
C THR A 125 -9.05 21.92 5.70
N GLY A 126 -9.01 22.70 4.62
CA GLY A 126 -10.19 22.93 3.77
C GLY A 126 -10.79 21.64 3.19
N LYS A 127 -9.95 20.76 2.63
CA LYS A 127 -10.42 19.45 2.12
C LYS A 127 -10.99 18.54 3.21
N LEU A 128 -10.42 18.58 4.41
CA LEU A 128 -10.92 17.83 5.56
C LEU A 128 -12.26 18.38 6.03
N LEU A 129 -12.39 19.70 6.10
CA LEU A 129 -13.63 20.37 6.45
C LEU A 129 -14.73 20.14 5.41
N ASP A 130 -14.39 20.06 4.12
CA ASP A 130 -15.34 19.74 3.04
C ASP A 130 -15.75 18.25 3.04
N PHE A 131 -14.87 17.37 3.54
CA PHE A 131 -15.14 15.94 3.59
C PHE A 131 -16.22 15.58 4.61
N VAL A 132 -16.28 16.29 5.75
CA VAL A 132 -17.30 16.08 6.79
C VAL A 132 -18.73 16.23 6.22
N PRO A 133 -19.15 17.39 5.67
CA PRO A 133 -20.49 17.55 5.09
C PRO A 133 -20.73 16.64 3.88
N PHE A 134 -19.69 16.29 3.11
CA PHE A 134 -19.81 15.29 2.05
C PHE A 134 -20.24 13.91 2.60
N THR A 135 -19.57 13.43 3.67
CA THR A 135 -19.95 12.15 4.30
C THR A 135 -21.33 12.20 4.94
N THR A 136 -21.70 13.33 5.57
CA THR A 136 -23.05 13.51 6.15
C THR A 136 -24.14 13.40 5.08
N ARG A 137 -23.98 14.08 3.94
CA ARG A 137 -24.92 14.00 2.81
C ARG A 137 -25.01 12.59 2.23
N LEU A 138 -23.89 11.88 2.14
CA LEU A 138 -23.86 10.50 1.64
C LEU A 138 -24.63 9.55 2.57
N ILE A 139 -24.47 9.70 3.88
CA ILE A 139 -25.19 8.93 4.90
C ILE A 139 -26.70 9.22 4.82
N GLU A 140 -27.09 10.49 4.71
CA GLU A 140 -28.50 10.88 4.60
C GLU A 140 -29.16 10.32 3.33
N LYS A 141 -28.46 10.37 2.19
CA LYS A 141 -28.96 9.82 0.93
C LYS A 141 -29.21 8.31 1.05
N ARG A 142 -28.30 7.57 1.69
CA ARG A 142 -28.49 6.13 1.97
C ARG A 142 -29.62 5.86 2.96
N LYS A 143 -29.77 6.67 4.02
CA LYS A 143 -30.89 6.55 4.97
C LYS A 143 -32.24 6.75 4.29
N LYS A 144 -32.36 7.74 3.39
CA LYS A 144 -33.58 7.96 2.60
C LYS A 144 -33.90 6.77 1.69
N GLN A 145 -32.89 6.21 1.02
CA GLN A 145 -33.07 5.03 0.18
C GLN A 145 -33.61 3.83 0.98
N VAL A 146 -33.04 3.56 2.17
CA VAL A 146 -33.49 2.48 3.06
C VAL A 146 -34.91 2.72 3.57
N LYS A 147 -35.26 3.96 3.95
CA LYS A 147 -36.63 4.31 4.36
C LYS A 147 -37.64 4.09 3.24
N ASN A 148 -37.31 4.52 2.02
CA ASN A 148 -38.21 4.35 0.87
C ASN A 148 -38.48 2.85 0.60
N ILE A 149 -37.46 2.01 0.66
CA ILE A 149 -37.61 0.55 0.51
C ILE A 149 -38.52 -0.02 1.62
N CYS A 150 -38.32 0.40 2.86
CA CYS A 150 -39.07 -0.13 4.00
C CYS A 150 -40.53 0.37 4.04
N CYS A 151 -40.80 1.58 3.53
CA CYS A 151 -42.15 2.11 3.40
C CYS A 151 -42.94 1.39 2.30
N SER A 152 -42.32 1.11 1.14
CA SER A 152 -42.98 0.36 0.06
C SER A 152 -43.39 -1.05 0.51
N LEU A 153 -42.48 -1.78 1.17
CA LEU A 153 -42.77 -3.11 1.72
C LEU A 153 -43.85 -3.13 2.82
N ARG A 154 -44.20 -1.96 3.37
CA ARG A 154 -45.28 -1.83 4.36
C ARG A 154 -46.64 -1.62 3.70
N GLN A 155 -46.67 -0.85 2.61
CA GLN A 155 -47.87 -0.63 1.82
C GLN A 155 -48.30 -1.92 1.11
N ASP A 156 -47.33 -2.67 0.56
CA ASP A 156 -47.61 -3.96 -0.09
C ASP A 156 -48.26 -4.99 0.87
N ARG A 157 -47.96 -4.90 2.18
CA ARG A 157 -48.56 -5.77 3.21
C ARG A 157 -49.97 -5.34 3.60
N GLU A 158 -50.23 -4.04 3.68
CA GLU A 158 -51.55 -3.49 4.04
C GLU A 158 -52.57 -3.72 2.91
N GLU A 159 -52.12 -3.70 1.64
CA GLU A 159 -52.95 -3.99 0.47
C GLU A 159 -53.33 -5.49 0.37
N GLU A 160 -52.40 -6.40 0.69
CA GLU A 160 -52.69 -7.85 0.76
C GLU A 160 -53.71 -8.20 1.86
N GLU A 161 -53.62 -7.53 3.02
CA GLU A 161 -54.56 -7.74 4.14
C GLU A 161 -55.98 -7.18 3.83
N GLU A 162 -56.09 -6.09 3.06
CA GLU A 162 -57.39 -5.56 2.60
C GLU A 162 -58.02 -6.41 1.48
N GLU A 163 -57.22 -6.97 0.56
CA GLU A 163 -57.73 -7.90 -0.47
C GLU A 163 -58.21 -9.23 0.13
N GLU A 164 -57.52 -9.75 1.17
CA GLU A 164 -57.93 -10.97 1.88
C GLU A 164 -59.28 -10.78 2.59
N PHE A 165 -59.46 -9.65 3.29
CA PHE A 165 -60.71 -9.32 3.98
C PHE A 165 -61.91 -9.15 3.02
N ASN A 166 -61.69 -8.56 1.84
CA ASN A 166 -62.75 -8.36 0.85
C ASN A 166 -63.16 -9.65 0.14
N ASN A 167 -62.24 -10.62 -0.03
CA ASN A 167 -62.56 -11.91 -0.62
C ASN A 167 -63.30 -12.85 0.37
N GLU A 168 -63.12 -12.68 1.68
CA GLU A 168 -63.86 -13.44 2.70
C GLU A 168 -65.33 -12.99 2.84
N LEU A 169 -65.64 -11.73 2.48
CA LEU A 169 -67.00 -11.16 2.59
C LEU A 169 -67.94 -11.50 1.42
N VAL A 170 -67.48 -12.27 0.42
CA VAL A 170 -68.23 -12.58 -0.83
C VAL A 170 -68.60 -14.08 -0.93
N ALA A 171 -68.35 -14.87 0.12
CA ALA A 171 -68.49 -16.33 0.06
C ALA A 171 -69.79 -16.91 0.64
N GLU A 172 -70.78 -16.10 1.01
CA GLU A 172 -72.08 -16.61 1.49
C GLU A 172 -73.22 -15.94 0.69
N ASP A 173 -74.22 -16.73 0.34
CA ASP A 173 -75.46 -16.39 -0.38
C ASP A 173 -75.49 -16.64 -1.89
N ASP A 174 -75.27 -17.89 -2.31
CA ASP A 174 -75.91 -18.47 -3.50
C ASP A 174 -76.21 -19.96 -3.25
N ASP A 175 -76.99 -20.23 -2.20
CA ASP A 175 -77.83 -21.43 -2.10
C ASP A 175 -79.29 -21.02 -2.36
N ASP A 176 -80.06 -21.92 -2.99
CA ASP A 176 -81.50 -21.86 -3.33
C ASP A 176 -81.82 -21.28 -4.73
N GLU A 177 -82.59 -21.93 -5.63
CA GLU A 177 -83.37 -23.15 -5.55
C GLU A 177 -83.72 -23.66 -6.97
N ASP A 178 -84.16 -24.92 -7.00
CA ASP A 178 -84.41 -25.84 -8.12
C ASP A 178 -85.66 -25.56 -9.01
N ILE A 179 -85.67 -26.30 -10.15
CA ILE A 179 -86.79 -26.74 -11.04
C ILE A 179 -87.22 -25.85 -12.22
#